data_AF-A0A971MZQ1-F1
#
_entry.id   AF-A0A971MZQ1-F1
#
_cell.length_a   1.000
_cell.length_b   1.000
_cell.length_c   1.000
_cell.angle_alpha   90.00
_cell.angle_beta   90.00
_cell.angle_gamma   90.00
#
_symmetry.space_group_name_H-M   'P 1'
#
loop_
_entity.id
_entity.type
_entity.pdbx_description
1 polymer ?
#
loop_
_entity_poly.entity_id
_entity_poly.type
_entity_poly.pdbx_seq_one_letter_code
_entity_poly.pdbx_strand_id
1 'polypeptide(L)'
;KFNSQNGEVYMFYLRKLNQKLGEILYGMPIIEDSRVAYKETRMSELVAIRHILDNYRNLVLQVRVGATDFSSNFGVRRGVDHSIYDILTVREILSDILNVFSRNNDYVLSGPVWEYFRASKDMMFEELPSHDAEEDFLLKHELIVNPEIDGLLREVILDKANGFVGRTVIHPSHVRYVNALQAVTKEAYTDAVSILENTEGGVFKGESGNKMNEVKPHSSWAQKLFMRSRAFGVIENENDYNELYSSEDD
;
A
#
# COMPACT_ATOMS: atom_id res chain seq x y z
N LYS A 1 -14.76 4.02 14.44
CA LYS A 1 -14.64 3.03 13.36
C LYS A 1 -15.70 3.29 12.30
N PHE A 2 -15.31 3.42 11.04
CA PHE A 2 -16.24 3.56 9.92
C PHE A 2 -16.85 2.20 9.59
N ASN A 3 -18.18 2.10 9.55
CA ASN A 3 -18.89 0.85 9.26
C ASN A 3 -20.27 1.13 8.64
N SER A 4 -21.00 0.09 8.25
CA SER A 4 -22.31 0.16 7.57
C SER A 4 -23.38 0.93 8.34
N GLN A 5 -23.27 1.04 9.67
CA GLN A 5 -24.27 1.72 10.50
C GLN A 5 -24.04 3.23 10.61
N ASN A 6 -22.79 3.69 10.49
CA ASN A 6 -22.44 5.09 10.71
C ASN A 6 -21.78 5.77 9.50
N GLY A 7 -21.33 4.99 8.50
CA GLY A 7 -20.56 5.48 7.37
C GLY A 7 -21.33 6.49 6.52
N GLU A 8 -22.61 6.26 6.29
CA GLU A 8 -23.49 7.18 5.55
C GLU A 8 -23.55 8.56 6.22
N VAL A 9 -23.63 8.59 7.55
CA VAL A 9 -23.70 9.84 8.32
C VAL A 9 -22.39 10.61 8.19
N TYR A 10 -21.24 9.95 8.30
CA TYR A 10 -19.93 10.60 8.10
C TYR A 10 -19.79 11.20 6.69
N MET A 11 -20.13 10.43 5.66
CA MET A 11 -20.02 10.88 4.27
C MET A 11 -21.02 12.00 3.93
N PHE A 12 -22.23 11.95 4.50
CA PHE A 12 -23.21 13.02 4.39
C PHE A 12 -22.65 14.34 4.95
N TYR A 13 -22.06 14.32 6.14
CA TYR A 13 -21.49 15.53 6.75
C TYR A 13 -20.27 16.03 5.99
N LEU A 14 -19.42 15.13 5.47
CA LEU A 14 -18.30 15.52 4.61
C LEU A 14 -18.80 16.29 3.38
N ARG A 15 -19.80 15.76 2.67
CA ARG A 15 -20.40 16.44 1.52
C ARG A 15 -21.02 17.80 1.90
N LYS A 16 -21.68 17.89 3.05
CA LYS A 16 -22.24 19.16 3.55
C LYS A 16 -21.15 20.18 3.88
N LEU A 17 -20.04 19.76 4.46
CA LEU A 17 -18.89 20.64 4.74
C LEU A 17 -18.26 21.15 3.45
N ASN A 18 -18.06 20.28 2.46
CA ASN A 18 -17.59 20.67 1.12
C ASN A 18 -18.48 21.77 0.51
N GLN A 19 -19.80 21.55 0.51
CA GLN A 19 -20.78 22.52 -0.02
C GLN A 19 -20.76 23.85 0.74
N LYS A 20 -20.58 23.81 2.06
CA LYS A 20 -20.55 25.02 2.90
C LYS A 20 -19.27 25.83 2.72
N LEU A 21 -18.12 25.15 2.57
CA LEU A 21 -16.81 25.80 2.47
C LEU A 21 -16.46 26.20 1.04
N GLY A 22 -17.07 25.57 0.03
CA GLY A 22 -16.69 25.75 -1.37
C GLY A 22 -15.37 25.08 -1.73
N GLU A 23 -14.85 24.21 -0.84
CA GLU A 23 -13.56 23.54 -0.96
C GLU A 23 -13.74 22.02 -1.00
N ILE A 24 -12.82 21.32 -1.68
CA ILE A 24 -12.85 19.85 -1.73
C ILE A 24 -12.11 19.28 -0.51
N LEU A 25 -12.88 18.77 0.46
CA LEU A 25 -12.36 17.94 1.54
C LEU A 25 -12.59 16.47 1.21
N TYR A 26 -11.50 15.70 1.23
CA TYR A 26 -11.56 14.26 1.01
C TYR A 26 -11.72 13.46 2.31
N GLY A 27 -12.46 12.35 2.21
CA GLY A 27 -12.57 11.34 3.23
C GLY A 27 -11.56 10.21 3.01
N MET A 28 -11.02 9.71 4.12
CA MET A 28 -10.15 8.53 4.14
C MET A 28 -10.67 7.50 5.16
N PRO A 29 -11.77 6.78 4.86
CA PRO A 29 -12.38 5.83 5.80
C PRO A 29 -11.41 4.71 6.16
N ILE A 30 -11.42 4.30 7.43
CA ILE A 30 -10.58 3.21 7.94
C ILE A 30 -11.47 2.00 8.24
N ILE A 31 -11.15 0.86 7.62
CA ILE A 31 -11.80 -0.44 7.83
C ILE A 31 -11.04 -1.18 8.94
N GLU A 32 -11.67 -1.27 10.11
CA GLU A 32 -11.06 -1.79 11.35
C GLU A 32 -12.09 -2.34 12.36
N ASP A 33 -13.35 -2.47 11.92
CA ASP A 33 -14.49 -2.89 12.75
C ASP A 33 -14.54 -4.42 12.90
N SER A 34 -15.01 -4.92 14.05
CA SER A 34 -15.10 -6.36 14.32
C SER A 34 -16.08 -7.07 13.37
N ARG A 35 -17.07 -6.36 12.81
CA ARG A 35 -17.94 -6.91 11.76
C ARG A 35 -17.20 -7.31 10.49
N VAL A 36 -16.08 -6.66 10.21
CA VAL A 36 -15.18 -7.06 9.12
C VAL A 36 -14.22 -8.14 9.59
N ALA A 37 -13.83 -8.13 10.87
CA ALA A 37 -12.97 -9.15 11.43
C ALA A 37 -13.60 -10.55 11.35
N TYR A 38 -14.86 -10.70 11.76
CA TYR A 38 -15.55 -12.00 11.86
C TYR A 38 -16.11 -12.48 10.52
N LYS A 39 -15.85 -13.75 10.18
CA LYS A 39 -16.16 -14.33 8.86
C LYS A 39 -17.67 -14.40 8.61
N GLU A 40 -18.45 -14.54 9.67
CA GLU A 40 -19.91 -14.58 9.69
C GLU A 40 -20.54 -13.30 9.12
N THR A 41 -19.89 -12.15 9.32
CA THR A 41 -20.42 -10.83 8.95
C THR A 41 -19.57 -10.10 7.92
N ARG A 42 -18.32 -10.52 7.69
CA ARG A 42 -17.33 -9.79 6.91
C ARG A 42 -17.83 -9.37 5.53
N MET A 43 -18.33 -10.32 4.75
CA MET A 43 -18.68 -10.04 3.35
C MET A 43 -19.89 -9.11 3.23
N SER A 44 -20.91 -9.29 4.06
CA SER A 44 -22.07 -8.39 4.05
C SER A 44 -21.68 -6.98 4.50
N GLU A 45 -20.81 -6.87 5.51
CA GLU A 45 -20.29 -5.59 5.99
C GLU A 45 -19.42 -4.87 4.94
N LEU A 46 -18.48 -5.58 4.29
CA LEU A 46 -17.63 -5.01 3.24
C LEU A 46 -18.45 -4.51 2.05
N VAL A 47 -19.47 -5.27 1.62
CA VAL A 47 -20.38 -4.87 0.54
C VAL A 47 -21.21 -3.65 0.94
N ALA A 48 -21.69 -3.59 2.19
CA ALA A 48 -22.44 -2.44 2.68
C ALA A 48 -21.57 -1.16 2.76
N ILE A 49 -20.34 -1.28 3.28
CA ILE A 49 -19.35 -0.19 3.31
C ILE A 49 -19.07 0.28 1.87
N ARG A 50 -18.80 -0.65 0.95
CA ARG A 50 -18.59 -0.37 -0.48
C ARG A 50 -19.75 0.43 -1.07
N HIS A 51 -20.99 0.01 -0.85
CA HIS A 51 -22.17 0.71 -1.36
C HIS A 51 -22.27 2.16 -0.86
N ILE A 52 -21.96 2.39 0.42
CA ILE A 52 -21.88 3.75 0.97
C ILE A 52 -20.80 4.54 0.23
N LEU A 53 -19.58 4.00 0.13
CA LEU A 53 -18.46 4.72 -0.51
C LEU A 53 -18.71 5.00 -2.00
N ASP A 54 -19.42 4.13 -2.71
CA ASP A 54 -19.77 4.32 -4.12
C ASP A 54 -20.67 5.56 -4.32
N ASN A 55 -21.58 5.83 -3.38
CA ASN A 55 -22.44 7.03 -3.39
C ASN A 55 -21.68 8.35 -3.18
N TYR A 56 -20.44 8.28 -2.71
CA TYR A 56 -19.59 9.44 -2.41
C TYR A 56 -18.22 9.32 -3.07
N ARG A 57 -18.11 8.57 -4.18
CA ARG A 57 -16.84 8.16 -4.77
C ARG A 57 -15.87 9.31 -5.01
N ASN A 58 -16.35 10.43 -5.53
CA ASN A 58 -15.54 11.62 -5.82
C ASN A 58 -14.98 12.31 -4.56
N LEU A 59 -15.46 11.96 -3.36
CA LEU A 59 -14.99 12.49 -2.08
C LEU A 59 -14.11 11.48 -1.32
N VAL A 60 -13.90 10.27 -1.82
CA VAL A 60 -13.06 9.25 -1.17
C VAL A 60 -11.68 9.27 -1.83
N LEU A 61 -10.68 9.75 -1.10
CA LEU A 61 -9.30 9.78 -1.60
C LEU A 61 -8.62 8.42 -1.49
N GLN A 62 -8.82 7.74 -0.36
CA GLN A 62 -8.17 6.48 -0.07
C GLN A 62 -8.98 5.71 0.98
N VAL A 63 -9.05 4.39 0.85
CA VAL A 63 -9.57 3.51 1.91
C VAL A 63 -8.38 2.94 2.69
N ARG A 64 -8.45 3.00 4.01
CA ARG A 64 -7.37 2.57 4.90
C ARG A 64 -7.78 1.33 5.67
N VAL A 65 -6.80 0.58 6.19
CA VAL A 65 -7.05 -0.65 6.93
C VAL A 65 -6.37 -0.62 8.30
N GLY A 66 -7.13 -0.89 9.36
CA GLY A 66 -6.63 -0.99 10.72
C GLY A 66 -6.40 -2.44 11.13
N ALA A 67 -5.22 -2.97 10.82
CA ALA A 67 -4.92 -4.38 11.10
C ALA A 67 -4.71 -4.67 12.60
N THR A 68 -4.23 -3.71 13.39
CA THR A 68 -4.06 -3.87 14.85
C THR A 68 -5.39 -4.13 15.55
N ASP A 69 -6.47 -3.47 15.12
CA ASP A 69 -7.83 -3.75 15.59
C ASP A 69 -8.29 -5.15 15.22
N PHE A 70 -7.97 -5.63 14.01
CA PHE A 70 -8.27 -7.01 13.64
C PHE A 70 -7.49 -8.01 14.49
N SER A 71 -6.19 -7.79 14.69
CA SER A 71 -5.36 -8.61 15.57
C SER A 71 -5.93 -8.68 17.00
N SER A 72 -6.40 -7.54 17.52
CA SER A 72 -7.04 -7.48 18.84
C SER A 72 -8.27 -8.38 18.96
N ASN A 73 -9.12 -8.45 17.93
CA ASN A 73 -10.30 -9.34 17.93
C ASN A 73 -9.96 -10.83 18.06
N PHE A 74 -8.72 -11.23 17.72
CA PHE A 74 -8.24 -12.62 17.79
C PHE A 74 -7.18 -12.84 18.89
N GLY A 75 -6.89 -11.83 19.71
CA GLY A 75 -5.90 -11.94 20.78
C GLY A 75 -4.46 -12.19 20.29
N VAL A 76 -4.15 -11.76 19.06
CA VAL A 76 -2.82 -11.93 18.45
C VAL A 76 -2.12 -10.57 18.32
N ARG A 77 -0.79 -10.60 18.26
CA ARG A 77 0.06 -9.45 17.96
C ARG A 77 1.32 -9.96 17.27
N ARG A 78 1.72 -9.35 16.15
CA ARG A 78 2.95 -9.76 15.44
C ARG A 78 4.19 -9.33 16.21
N GLY A 79 5.26 -10.11 16.11
CA GLY A 79 6.63 -9.72 16.53
C GLY A 79 7.32 -8.87 15.46
N VAL A 80 8.52 -8.34 15.76
CA VAL A 80 9.32 -7.57 14.79
C VAL A 80 9.79 -8.44 13.61
N ASP A 81 9.97 -9.74 13.84
CA ASP A 81 10.38 -10.71 12.83
C ASP A 81 9.21 -11.26 11.99
N HIS A 82 7.97 -10.82 12.26
CA HIS A 82 6.77 -11.31 11.59
C HIS A 82 6.02 -10.16 10.91
N SER A 83 5.58 -10.40 9.68
CA SER A 83 4.68 -9.49 8.98
C SER A 83 3.25 -9.65 9.48
N ILE A 84 2.43 -8.61 9.28
CA ILE A 84 0.98 -8.69 9.49
C ILE A 84 0.31 -9.76 8.60
N TYR A 85 0.96 -10.12 7.48
CA TYR A 85 0.52 -11.15 6.55
C TYR A 85 0.76 -12.58 7.05
N ASP A 86 1.60 -12.76 8.07
CA ASP A 86 1.82 -14.07 8.70
C ASP A 86 0.68 -14.44 9.66
N ILE A 87 -0.08 -13.45 10.13
CA ILE A 87 -1.25 -13.67 10.98
C ILE A 87 -2.42 -14.10 10.09
N LEU A 88 -2.71 -15.41 10.07
CA LEU A 88 -3.69 -16.05 9.18
C LEU A 88 -5.06 -15.34 9.17
N THR A 89 -5.61 -15.03 10.33
CA THR A 89 -6.93 -14.37 10.45
C THR A 89 -6.92 -12.96 9.85
N VAL A 90 -5.84 -12.22 10.05
CA VAL A 90 -5.67 -10.86 9.51
C VAL A 90 -5.40 -10.90 8.01
N ARG A 91 -4.54 -11.81 7.55
CA ARG A 91 -4.26 -12.03 6.12
C ARG A 91 -5.54 -12.31 5.32
N GLU A 92 -6.43 -13.18 5.83
CA GLU A 92 -7.72 -13.42 5.17
C GLU A 92 -8.55 -12.14 5.07
N ILE A 93 -8.61 -11.33 6.14
CA ILE A 93 -9.33 -10.06 6.13
C ILE A 93 -8.75 -9.08 5.10
N LEU A 94 -7.43 -8.94 5.04
CA LEU A 94 -6.74 -8.08 4.08
C LEU A 94 -7.03 -8.51 2.64
N SER A 95 -7.01 -9.81 2.38
CA SER A 95 -7.35 -10.39 1.07
C SER A 95 -8.78 -10.04 0.66
N ASP A 96 -9.75 -10.20 1.57
CA ASP A 96 -11.16 -9.87 1.28
C ASP A 96 -11.37 -8.37 1.06
N ILE A 97 -10.70 -7.50 1.84
CA ILE A 97 -10.73 -6.05 1.64
C ILE A 97 -10.15 -5.68 0.26
N LEU A 98 -8.97 -6.19 -0.09
CA LEU A 98 -8.36 -6.00 -1.40
C LEU A 98 -9.32 -6.45 -2.50
N ASN A 99 -9.88 -7.66 -2.37
CA ASN A 99 -10.78 -8.21 -3.34
C ASN A 99 -12.02 -7.33 -3.54
N VAL A 100 -12.60 -6.76 -2.48
CA VAL A 100 -13.81 -5.93 -2.60
C VAL A 100 -13.51 -4.53 -3.16
N PHE A 101 -12.41 -3.91 -2.75
CA PHE A 101 -12.19 -2.47 -3.01
C PHE A 101 -11.22 -2.18 -4.18
N SER A 102 -10.24 -3.05 -4.46
CA SER A 102 -9.15 -2.73 -5.39
C SER A 102 -9.37 -3.15 -6.85
N ARG A 103 -10.46 -3.88 -7.13
CA ARG A 103 -10.78 -4.45 -8.47
C ARG A 103 -10.63 -3.39 -9.54
N ASN A 104 -9.97 -3.70 -10.66
CA ASN A 104 -9.84 -2.79 -11.81
C ASN A 104 -9.33 -1.39 -11.43
N ASN A 105 -8.40 -1.29 -10.47
CA ASN A 105 -7.86 -0.02 -9.96
C ASN A 105 -8.90 0.94 -9.39
N ASP A 106 -9.96 0.40 -8.79
CA ASP A 106 -11.11 1.19 -8.38
C ASP A 106 -10.85 2.08 -7.15
N TYR A 107 -10.75 1.52 -5.94
CA TYR A 107 -10.28 2.28 -4.77
C TYR A 107 -8.78 2.09 -4.54
N VAL A 108 -8.12 3.17 -4.13
CA VAL A 108 -6.76 3.11 -3.59
C VAL A 108 -6.84 2.67 -2.14
N LEU A 109 -6.10 1.60 -1.80
CA LEU A 109 -6.03 1.07 -0.44
C LEU A 109 -4.65 1.31 0.16
N SER A 110 -4.57 1.83 1.38
CA SER A 110 -3.30 1.88 2.13
C SER A 110 -3.08 0.61 2.95
N GLY A 111 -1.83 0.14 2.99
CA GLY A 111 -1.43 -0.90 3.93
C GLY A 111 -1.59 -0.46 5.40
N PRO A 112 -1.72 -1.43 6.32
CA PRO A 112 -1.81 -1.16 7.75
C PRO A 112 -0.49 -0.61 8.32
N VAL A 113 -0.55 -0.12 9.56
CA VAL A 113 0.62 0.42 10.25
C VAL A 113 1.65 -0.66 10.58
N TRP A 114 2.93 -0.30 10.55
CA TRP A 114 4.01 -1.02 11.22
C TRP A 114 4.15 -0.52 12.66
N GLU A 115 4.22 -1.41 13.64
CA GLU A 115 4.16 -1.07 15.08
C GLU A 115 5.52 -0.76 15.72
N TYR A 116 6.63 -1.05 15.03
CA TYR A 116 7.97 -0.90 15.59
C TYR A 116 8.66 0.32 15.02
N PHE A 117 9.36 1.05 15.89
CA PHE A 117 10.20 2.19 15.54
C PHE A 117 11.31 2.33 16.58
N ARG A 118 12.47 2.81 16.16
CA ARG A 118 13.59 3.05 17.07
C ARG A 118 13.42 4.41 17.77
N ALA A 119 13.55 4.45 19.10
CA ALA A 119 13.36 5.68 19.87
C ALA A 119 14.62 6.58 19.96
N SER A 120 15.83 6.07 19.68
CA SER A 120 17.08 6.84 19.79
C SER A 120 17.56 7.34 18.43
N LYS A 121 17.75 8.67 18.32
CA LYS A 121 18.27 9.37 17.12
C LYS A 121 19.71 9.00 16.76
N ASP A 122 20.50 8.49 17.71
CA ASP A 122 21.94 8.33 17.58
C ASP A 122 22.39 7.22 16.59
N MET A 123 21.46 6.42 16.05
CA MET A 123 21.76 5.34 15.09
C MET A 123 21.00 5.49 13.76
N MET A 124 20.50 6.70 13.45
CA MET A 124 19.86 7.03 12.18
C MET A 124 20.88 7.32 11.04
N PHE A 125 22.17 7.34 11.36
CA PHE A 125 23.26 7.93 10.57
C PHE A 125 24.40 6.95 10.25
N GLU A 126 24.17 5.64 10.31
CA GLU A 126 25.16 4.67 9.80
C GLU A 126 24.90 4.43 8.31
N GLU A 127 25.95 4.57 7.48
CA GLU A 127 25.91 4.34 6.04
C GLU A 127 25.34 2.94 5.74
N LEU A 128 24.30 2.89 4.90
CA LEU A 128 23.69 1.64 4.49
C LEU A 128 24.62 0.89 3.52
N PRO A 129 24.88 -0.41 3.74
CA PRO A 129 25.68 -1.20 2.80
C PRO A 129 24.97 -1.31 1.44
N SER A 130 25.73 -1.22 0.36
CA SER A 130 25.23 -1.26 -1.03
C SER A 130 24.90 -2.69 -1.46
N HIS A 131 23.64 -3.12 -1.37
CA HIS A 131 23.18 -4.43 -1.87
C HIS A 131 21.78 -4.37 -2.52
N ASP A 132 21.53 -5.30 -3.45
CA ASP A 132 20.30 -5.44 -4.23
C ASP A 132 19.08 -5.70 -3.32
N ALA A 133 18.10 -4.80 -3.37
CA ALA A 133 17.06 -4.73 -2.36
C ALA A 133 16.03 -5.88 -2.47
N GLU A 134 15.38 -6.15 -3.60
CA GLU A 134 14.21 -7.06 -3.52
C GLU A 134 14.56 -8.56 -3.31
N GLU A 135 15.72 -9.04 -3.76
CA GLU A 135 16.13 -10.46 -3.59
C GLU A 135 16.59 -10.80 -2.17
N ASP A 136 17.34 -9.92 -1.50
CA ASP A 136 17.84 -10.18 -0.14
C ASP A 136 16.76 -10.01 0.93
N PHE A 137 15.75 -9.16 0.67
CA PHE A 137 14.69 -8.89 1.64
C PHE A 137 13.84 -10.13 1.92
N LEU A 138 13.61 -11.00 0.92
CA LEU A 138 12.71 -12.17 1.07
C LEU A 138 13.42 -13.46 1.48
N LEU A 139 14.72 -13.63 1.19
CA LEU A 139 15.38 -14.94 1.26
C LEU A 139 16.52 -15.05 2.29
N LYS A 140 17.27 -13.98 2.61
CA LYS A 140 18.54 -14.13 3.35
C LYS A 140 18.51 -13.77 4.83
N HIS A 141 17.47 -13.11 5.35
CA HIS A 141 17.44 -12.58 6.73
C HIS A 141 18.70 -11.74 7.09
N GLU A 142 19.39 -11.16 6.11
CA GLU A 142 20.48 -10.23 6.38
C GLU A 142 19.88 -8.86 6.69
N LEU A 143 20.30 -8.27 7.82
CA LEU A 143 19.83 -6.97 8.24
C LEU A 143 20.54 -5.88 7.43
N ILE A 144 19.78 -4.95 6.87
CA ILE A 144 20.28 -3.84 6.05
C ILE A 144 20.39 -2.58 6.92
N VAL A 145 19.35 -2.28 7.70
CA VAL A 145 19.33 -1.11 8.59
C VAL A 145 19.27 -1.55 10.05
N ASN A 146 18.18 -2.22 10.43
CA ASN A 146 17.91 -2.79 11.75
C ASN A 146 16.59 -3.57 11.70
N PRO A 147 16.29 -4.44 12.69
CA PRO A 147 15.09 -5.26 12.66
C PRO A 147 13.79 -4.47 12.47
N GLU A 148 13.66 -3.30 13.09
CA GLU A 148 12.45 -2.49 13.00
C GLU A 148 12.25 -1.88 11.60
N ILE A 149 13.30 -1.34 10.98
CA ILE A 149 13.21 -0.77 9.64
C ILE A 149 13.14 -1.86 8.57
N ASP A 150 13.88 -2.95 8.72
CA ASP A 150 13.86 -4.04 7.74
C ASP A 150 12.50 -4.76 7.77
N GLY A 151 11.88 -4.90 8.94
CA GLY A 151 10.50 -5.37 9.07
C GLY A 151 9.49 -4.43 8.41
N LEU A 152 9.65 -3.11 8.58
CA LEU A 152 8.84 -2.10 7.87
C LEU A 152 8.97 -2.25 6.36
N LEU A 153 10.20 -2.30 5.84
CA LEU A 153 10.50 -2.41 4.42
C LEU A 153 9.91 -3.69 3.82
N ARG A 154 10.08 -4.82 4.51
CA ARG A 154 9.49 -6.12 4.12
C ARG A 154 7.97 -6.02 3.96
N GLU A 155 7.28 -5.42 4.92
CA GLU A 155 5.83 -5.26 4.80
C GLU A 155 5.42 -4.26 3.71
N VAL A 156 6.19 -3.19 3.43
CA VAL A 156 5.91 -2.27 2.32
C VAL A 156 6.05 -2.97 0.96
N ILE A 157 7.03 -3.87 0.81
CA ILE A 157 7.16 -4.71 -0.38
C ILE A 157 5.95 -5.64 -0.51
N LEU A 158 5.52 -6.27 0.58
CA LEU A 158 4.32 -7.11 0.59
C LEU A 158 3.05 -6.30 0.29
N ASP A 159 2.92 -5.09 0.82
CA ASP A 159 1.82 -4.16 0.50
C ASP A 159 1.76 -3.93 -1.02
N LYS A 160 2.90 -3.57 -1.63
CA LYS A 160 3.04 -3.32 -3.07
C LYS A 160 2.64 -4.55 -3.89
N ALA A 161 3.16 -5.72 -3.51
CA ALA A 161 2.90 -6.98 -4.19
C ALA A 161 1.42 -7.40 -4.13
N ASN A 162 0.74 -7.10 -3.02
CA ASN A 162 -0.68 -7.43 -2.83
C ASN A 162 -1.63 -6.32 -3.35
N GLY A 163 -1.10 -5.20 -3.86
CA GLY A 163 -1.87 -4.16 -4.53
C GLY A 163 -2.30 -2.98 -3.65
N PHE A 164 -1.81 -2.91 -2.42
CA PHE A 164 -1.86 -1.70 -1.58
C PHE A 164 -0.92 -0.62 -2.15
N VAL A 165 -1.20 0.64 -1.81
CA VAL A 165 -0.43 1.80 -2.22
C VAL A 165 -0.12 2.63 -0.98
N GLY A 166 1.17 2.70 -0.64
CA GLY A 166 1.64 3.27 0.61
C GLY A 166 1.08 2.57 1.85
N ARG A 167 1.35 3.17 3.01
CA ARG A 167 0.84 2.73 4.31
C ARG A 167 0.72 3.87 5.27
N THR A 168 -0.08 3.67 6.31
CA THR A 168 -0.10 4.60 7.43
C THR A 168 1.20 4.50 8.22
N VAL A 169 1.88 5.63 8.42
CA VAL A 169 3.07 5.71 9.29
C VAL A 169 2.68 6.14 10.70
N ILE A 170 3.38 5.61 11.71
CA ILE A 170 3.21 5.98 13.12
C ILE A 170 4.38 6.80 13.69
N HIS A 171 5.48 6.90 12.93
CA HIS A 171 6.69 7.61 13.32
C HIS A 171 7.31 8.31 12.10
N PRO A 172 7.85 9.55 12.24
CA PRO A 172 8.43 10.29 11.13
C PRO A 172 9.55 9.54 10.39
N SER A 173 10.36 8.75 11.09
CA SER A 173 11.45 7.97 10.46
C SER A 173 10.96 6.97 9.41
N HIS A 174 9.69 6.56 9.43
CA HIS A 174 9.13 5.64 8.44
C HIS A 174 8.87 6.31 7.09
N VAL A 175 8.66 7.63 7.08
CA VAL A 175 8.17 8.37 5.90
C VAL A 175 9.11 8.19 4.73
N ARG A 176 10.42 8.34 4.94
CA ARG A 176 11.43 8.19 3.88
C ARG A 176 11.37 6.82 3.23
N TYR A 177 11.35 5.75 4.04
CA TYR A 177 11.33 4.37 3.58
C TYR A 177 10.04 4.02 2.83
N VAL A 178 8.89 4.42 3.39
CA VAL A 178 7.58 4.14 2.80
C VAL A 178 7.42 4.86 1.47
N ASN A 179 7.84 6.13 1.37
CA ASN A 179 7.72 6.91 0.14
C ASN A 179 8.72 6.45 -0.93
N ALA A 180 9.97 6.20 -0.55
CA ALA A 180 11.00 5.75 -1.48
C ALA A 180 10.60 4.43 -2.18
N LEU A 181 10.05 3.45 -1.45
CA LEU A 181 9.55 2.20 -2.03
C LEU A 181 8.30 2.36 -2.94
N GLN A 182 7.70 3.54 -3.02
CA GLN A 182 6.66 3.82 -4.02
C GLN A 182 7.24 4.28 -5.36
N ALA A 183 8.50 4.71 -5.43
CA ALA A 183 9.16 5.03 -6.68
C ALA A 183 9.14 3.82 -7.63
N VAL A 184 9.20 4.09 -8.92
CA VAL A 184 9.06 3.07 -9.97
C VAL A 184 10.39 2.89 -10.68
N THR A 185 10.86 1.66 -10.85
CA THR A 185 12.06 1.39 -11.65
C THR A 185 11.80 1.71 -13.11
N LYS A 186 12.83 2.22 -13.81
CA LYS A 186 12.75 2.59 -15.22
C LYS A 186 12.29 1.44 -16.09
N GLU A 187 12.78 0.23 -15.81
CA GLU A 187 12.36 -0.97 -16.53
C GLU A 187 10.84 -1.20 -16.40
N ALA A 188 10.30 -1.18 -15.17
CA ALA A 188 8.87 -1.39 -14.96
C ALA A 188 8.02 -0.24 -15.53
N TYR A 189 8.55 0.98 -15.53
CA TYR A 189 7.95 2.13 -16.19
C TYR A 189 7.90 1.94 -17.71
N THR A 190 9.01 1.57 -18.35
CA THR A 190 9.04 1.31 -19.80
C THR A 190 8.07 0.19 -20.19
N ASP A 191 8.02 -0.89 -19.40
CA ASP A 191 7.06 -1.96 -19.62
C ASP A 191 5.62 -1.45 -19.57
N ALA A 192 5.28 -0.65 -18.55
CA ALA A 192 3.94 -0.10 -18.41
C ALA A 192 3.57 0.86 -19.54
N VAL A 193 4.47 1.76 -19.95
CA VAL A 193 4.24 2.67 -21.09
C VAL A 193 4.02 1.86 -22.36
N SER A 194 4.89 0.88 -22.63
CA SER A 194 4.78 0.02 -23.81
C SER A 194 3.46 -0.75 -23.85
N ILE A 195 2.99 -1.26 -22.71
CA ILE A 195 1.68 -1.93 -22.60
C ILE A 195 0.53 -0.98 -22.88
N LEU A 196 0.58 0.26 -22.35
CA LEU A 196 -0.51 1.24 -22.48
C LEU A 196 -0.58 1.87 -23.89
N GLU A 197 0.55 2.02 -24.57
CA GLU A 197 0.61 2.56 -25.94
C GLU A 197 0.21 1.52 -26.99
N ASN A 198 0.31 0.23 -26.67
CA ASN A 198 0.00 -0.84 -27.62
C ASN A 198 -1.51 -1.10 -27.69
N THR A 199 -2.15 -0.55 -28.71
CA THR A 199 -3.62 -0.66 -28.92
C THR A 199 -4.04 -1.92 -29.69
N GLU A 200 -3.11 -2.58 -30.38
CA GLU A 200 -3.39 -3.77 -31.20
C GLU A 200 -3.44 -5.06 -30.36
N GLY A 201 -2.88 -5.02 -29.15
CA GLY A 201 -2.83 -6.15 -28.23
C GLY A 201 -1.63 -7.07 -28.49
N GLY A 202 -1.69 -8.27 -27.92
CA GLY A 202 -0.67 -9.30 -28.12
C GLY A 202 0.36 -9.40 -26.99
N VAL A 203 1.44 -10.13 -27.28
CA VAL A 203 2.51 -10.49 -26.36
C VAL A 203 3.84 -10.04 -26.95
N PHE A 204 4.68 -9.39 -26.14
CA PHE A 204 6.03 -8.98 -26.50
C PHE A 204 7.00 -9.13 -25.32
N LYS A 205 8.30 -9.06 -25.59
CA LYS A 205 9.32 -9.11 -24.54
C LYS A 205 9.49 -7.71 -23.93
N GLY A 206 9.71 -7.64 -22.61
CA GLY A 206 10.15 -6.40 -21.97
C GLY A 206 11.49 -5.92 -22.52
N GLU A 207 11.83 -4.66 -22.26
CA GLU A 207 13.03 -3.99 -22.80
C GLU A 207 14.32 -4.79 -22.55
N SER A 208 14.49 -5.30 -21.32
CA SER A 208 15.62 -6.14 -20.92
C SER A 208 15.54 -7.60 -21.40
N GLY A 209 14.44 -8.01 -22.04
CA GLY A 209 14.23 -9.36 -22.53
C GLY A 209 14.06 -10.46 -21.46
N ASN A 210 14.01 -10.08 -20.18
CA ASN A 210 13.91 -10.95 -19.00
C ASN A 210 12.47 -11.33 -18.63
N LYS A 211 11.45 -10.66 -19.20
CA LYS A 211 10.05 -10.86 -18.87
C LYS A 211 9.12 -10.73 -20.07
N MET A 212 7.90 -11.26 -19.91
CA MET A 212 6.81 -11.19 -20.88
C MET A 212 5.88 -10.01 -20.57
N ASN A 213 5.55 -9.21 -21.56
CA ASN A 213 4.48 -8.23 -21.52
C ASN A 213 3.32 -8.70 -22.39
N GLU A 214 2.12 -8.79 -21.81
CA GLU A 214 0.90 -9.06 -22.55
C GLU A 214 -0.10 -7.94 -22.31
N VAL A 215 -0.54 -7.29 -23.39
CA VAL A 215 -1.26 -6.01 -23.33
C VAL A 215 -2.49 -6.09 -22.45
N LYS A 216 -3.42 -7.00 -22.76
CA LYS A 216 -4.71 -7.10 -22.07
C LYS A 216 -4.61 -7.42 -20.57
N PRO A 217 -3.96 -8.52 -20.13
CA PRO A 217 -3.88 -8.87 -18.72
C PRO A 217 -3.03 -7.89 -17.91
N HIS A 218 -2.00 -7.29 -18.50
CA HIS A 218 -1.12 -6.35 -17.77
C HIS A 218 -1.61 -4.90 -17.81
N SER A 219 -2.65 -4.56 -18.58
CA SER A 219 -3.17 -3.18 -18.70
C SER A 219 -3.52 -2.53 -17.36
N SER A 220 -4.19 -3.27 -16.46
CA SER A 220 -4.55 -2.73 -15.13
C SER A 220 -3.31 -2.47 -14.29
N TRP A 221 -2.35 -3.38 -14.30
CA TRP A 221 -1.06 -3.20 -13.61
C TRP A 221 -0.30 -1.99 -14.17
N ALA A 222 -0.20 -1.89 -15.50
CA ALA A 222 0.51 -0.83 -16.20
C ALA A 222 -0.08 0.55 -15.89
N GLN A 223 -1.41 0.68 -15.90
CA GLN A 223 -2.08 1.93 -15.55
C GLN A 223 -1.82 2.36 -14.10
N LYS A 224 -1.88 1.42 -13.15
CA LYS A 224 -1.60 1.70 -11.74
C LYS A 224 -0.14 2.13 -11.56
N LEU A 225 0.80 1.42 -12.20
CA LEU A 225 2.23 1.71 -12.11
C LEU A 225 2.58 3.05 -12.75
N PHE A 226 2.01 3.37 -13.91
CA PHE A 226 2.17 4.67 -14.57
C PHE A 226 1.65 5.83 -13.69
N MET A 227 0.49 5.68 -13.04
CA MET A 227 0.01 6.71 -12.12
C MET A 227 0.92 6.85 -10.89
N ARG A 228 1.51 5.75 -10.42
CA ARG A 228 2.49 5.79 -9.32
C ARG A 228 3.78 6.49 -9.73
N SER A 229 4.30 6.26 -10.94
CA SER A 229 5.49 6.96 -11.43
C SER A 229 5.26 8.47 -11.56
N ARG A 230 4.05 8.90 -11.93
CA ARG A 230 3.68 10.32 -11.94
C ARG A 230 3.68 10.96 -10.55
N ALA A 231 3.40 10.18 -9.50
CA ALA A 231 3.32 10.66 -8.13
C ALA A 231 4.67 10.61 -7.39
N PHE A 232 5.46 9.56 -7.62
CA PHE A 232 6.68 9.27 -6.85
C PHE A 232 7.97 9.30 -7.67
N GLY A 233 7.88 9.50 -8.98
CA GLY A 233 9.03 9.52 -9.87
C GLY A 233 9.46 8.14 -10.38
N VAL A 234 10.51 8.17 -11.20
CA VAL A 234 11.14 6.99 -11.80
C VAL A 234 12.62 6.97 -11.39
N ILE A 235 13.10 5.83 -10.91
CA ILE A 235 14.50 5.56 -10.58
C ILE A 235 15.11 4.65 -11.64
N GLU A 236 16.44 4.64 -11.81
CA GLU A 236 17.08 3.84 -12.85
C GLU A 236 16.89 2.34 -12.56
N ASN A 237 17.17 1.91 -11.33
CA ASN A 237 17.05 0.51 -10.90
C ASN A 237 16.83 0.40 -9.38
N GLU A 238 16.77 -0.83 -8.85
CA GLU A 238 16.48 -1.06 -7.42
C GLU A 238 17.58 -0.56 -6.48
N ASN A 239 18.84 -0.47 -6.93
CA ASN A 239 19.93 0.03 -6.08
C ASN A 239 19.73 1.50 -5.69
N ASP A 240 19.02 2.26 -6.52
CA ASP A 240 18.74 3.68 -6.29
C ASP A 240 17.75 3.89 -5.11
N TYR A 241 17.04 2.85 -4.65
CA TYR A 241 16.23 2.98 -3.43
C TYR A 241 17.10 3.34 -2.22
N ASN A 242 18.34 2.84 -2.16
CA ASN A 242 19.26 3.12 -1.07
C ASN A 242 19.63 4.61 -1.01
N GLU A 243 19.76 5.27 -2.16
CA GLU A 243 20.02 6.71 -2.24
C GLU A 243 18.83 7.51 -1.66
N LEU A 244 17.60 7.07 -1.95
CA LEU A 244 16.38 7.69 -1.42
C LEU A 244 16.18 7.48 0.09
N TYR A 245 16.80 6.44 0.67
CA TYR A 245 16.82 6.23 2.12
C TYR A 245 17.92 7.00 2.83
N SER A 246 19.02 7.27 2.13
CA SER A 246 20.28 7.78 2.68
C SER A 246 20.40 9.30 2.61
N SER A 247 19.48 9.99 1.95
CA SER A 247 19.48 11.45 1.89
C SER A 247 19.45 12.03 3.31
N GLU A 248 20.57 12.65 3.69
CA GLU A 248 20.66 13.54 4.85
C GLU A 248 19.59 14.64 4.68
N ASP A 249 18.86 14.92 5.76
CA ASP A 249 18.03 16.13 5.80
C ASP A 249 18.99 17.34 5.72
N ASP A 250 19.16 17.91 4.51
CA ASP A 250 19.79 19.23 4.29
C ASP A 250 19.04 20.35 5.05
#